data_AF-A0A1F8BKH3-F1
#
_entry.id   AF-A0A1F8BKH3-F1
#
_cell.length_a   1.000
_cell.length_b   1.000
_cell.length_c   1.000
_cell.angle_alpha   90.00
_cell.angle_beta   90.00
_cell.angle_gamma   90.00
#
_symmetry.space_group_name_H-M   'P 1'
#
loop_
_entity.id
_entity.type
_entity.pdbx_description
1 polymer ?
#
loop_
_entity_poly.entity_id
_entity_poly.type
_entity_poly.pdbx_seq_one_letter_code
_entity_poly.pdbx_strand_id
1 'polypeptide(L)'
;MDGVQKLLAVVIVSLTVLLIIVGVQVVMVIVDLRRAIKRLNSILEDSILGGGLIRPEKLTGILEFFGKKRKLEKHGSGEMQGPRIPLE
;
A
#
# COMPACT_ATOMS: atom_id res chain seq x y z
N MET A 1 -55.87 -13.22 19.67
CA MET A 1 -55.07 -12.59 18.60
C MET A 1 -54.61 -13.71 17.69
N ASP A 2 -54.85 -13.59 16.38
CA ASP A 2 -54.48 -14.61 15.40
C ASP A 2 -52.98 -14.94 15.49
N GLY A 3 -52.64 -16.24 15.40
CA GLY A 3 -51.26 -16.71 15.49
C GLY A 3 -50.33 -16.06 14.45
N VAL A 4 -50.88 -15.76 13.28
CA VAL A 4 -50.18 -15.05 12.19
C VAL A 4 -49.80 -13.63 12.60
N GLN A 5 -50.72 -12.90 13.24
CA GLN A 5 -50.47 -11.51 13.65
C GLN A 5 -49.39 -11.44 14.74
N LYS A 6 -49.40 -12.39 15.67
CA LYS A 6 -48.36 -12.50 16.71
C LYS A 6 -47.00 -12.82 16.12
N LEU A 7 -46.94 -13.74 15.15
CA LEU A 7 -45.70 -14.09 14.45
C LEU A 7 -45.15 -12.91 13.65
N LEU A 8 -46.00 -12.22 12.90
CA LEU A 8 -45.62 -11.04 12.11
C LEU A 8 -45.04 -9.94 13.01
N ALA A 9 -45.68 -9.67 14.16
CA ALA A 9 -45.20 -8.67 15.10
C ALA A 9 -43.78 -9.00 15.61
N VAL A 10 -43.52 -10.25 15.98
CA VAL A 10 -42.20 -10.69 16.45
C VAL A 10 -41.13 -10.55 15.35
N VAL A 11 -41.46 -10.95 14.13
CA VAL A 11 -40.53 -10.87 12.98
C VAL A 11 -40.18 -9.41 12.68
N ILE A 12 -41.17 -8.51 12.64
CA ILE A 12 -40.94 -7.09 12.37
C ILE A 12 -40.04 -6.49 13.45
N VAL A 13 -40.36 -6.70 14.72
CA VAL A 13 -39.55 -6.17 15.83
C VAL A 13 -38.11 -6.69 15.74
N SER A 14 -37.94 -7.98 15.45
CA SER A 14 -36.62 -8.59 15.29
C SER A 14 -35.84 -7.98 14.13
N LEU A 15 -36.46 -7.86 12.95
CA LEU A 15 -35.84 -7.23 11.79
C LEU A 15 -35.49 -5.77 12.05
N THR A 16 -36.36 -5.01 12.70
CA THR A 16 -36.09 -3.60 13.03
C THR A 16 -34.89 -3.46 13.95
N VAL A 17 -34.80 -4.28 15.01
CA VAL A 17 -33.65 -4.25 15.93
C VAL A 17 -32.36 -4.65 15.19
N LEU A 18 -32.40 -5.70 14.37
CA LEU A 18 -31.27 -6.10 13.53
C LEU A 18 -30.81 -4.98 12.60
N LEU A 19 -31.76 -4.31 11.93
CA LEU A 19 -31.45 -3.20 11.03
C LEU A 19 -30.85 -2.00 11.76
N ILE A 20 -31.29 -1.70 12.98
CA ILE A 20 -30.70 -0.63 13.79
C ILE A 20 -29.23 -0.94 14.10
N ILE A 21 -28.93 -2.17 14.53
CA ILE A 21 -27.56 -2.60 14.84
C ILE A 21 -26.67 -2.50 13.60
N VAL A 22 -27.13 -3.04 12.46
CA VAL A 22 -26.39 -2.98 11.19
C VAL A 22 -26.22 -1.53 10.74
N GLY A 23 -27.24 -0.68 10.91
CA GLY A 23 -27.17 0.75 10.59
C GLY A 23 -26.05 1.45 11.34
N VAL A 24 -25.94 1.22 12.65
CA VAL A 24 -24.84 1.77 13.47
C VAL A 24 -23.48 1.23 13.01
N GLN A 25 -23.38 -0.08 12.73
CA GLN A 25 -22.15 -0.70 12.23
C GLN A 25 -21.69 -0.07 10.93
N VAL A 26 -22.58 0.10 9.95
CA VAL A 26 -22.25 0.70 8.65
C VAL A 26 -21.77 2.14 8.80
N VAL A 27 -22.39 2.94 9.67
CA VAL A 27 -21.94 4.31 9.96
C VAL A 27 -20.51 4.31 10.52
N MET A 28 -20.22 3.43 11.49
CA MET A 28 -18.87 3.28 12.05
C MET A 28 -17.85 2.91 10.96
N VAL A 29 -18.18 1.91 10.13
CA VAL A 29 -17.30 1.45 9.04
C VAL A 29 -17.03 2.58 8.04
N ILE A 30 -18.04 3.38 7.68
CA ILE A 30 -17.85 4.53 6.77
C ILE A 30 -16.92 5.59 7.38
N VAL A 31 -17.04 5.85 8.68
CA VAL A 31 -16.17 6.81 9.38
C VAL A 31 -14.72 6.34 9.35
N ASP A 32 -14.48 5.06 9.64
CA ASP A 32 -13.14 4.49 9.62
C ASP A 32 -12.56 4.43 8.21
N LEU A 33 -13.38 4.08 7.21
CA LEU A 33 -13.00 4.10 5.81
C LEU A 33 -12.61 5.52 5.36
N ARG A 34 -13.39 6.54 5.73
CA ARG A 34 -13.04 7.95 5.43
C ARG A 34 -11.70 8.34 6.05
N ARG A 35 -11.40 7.90 7.27
CA ARG A 35 -10.11 8.14 7.93
C ARG A 35 -8.97 7.42 7.20
N ALA A 36 -9.18 6.17 6.81
CA ALA A 36 -8.20 5.38 6.06
C ALA A 36 -7.89 6.02 4.70
N ILE A 37 -8.91 6.44 3.95
CA ILE A 37 -8.73 7.13 2.66
C ILE A 37 -7.90 8.41 2.82
N LYS A 38 -8.16 9.22 3.85
CA LYS A 38 -7.37 10.43 4.10
C LYS A 38 -5.89 10.12 4.34
N ARG A 39 -5.59 9.07 5.10
CA ARG A 39 -4.21 8.61 5.35
C ARG A 39 -3.56 8.05 4.09
N LEU A 40 -4.32 7.31 3.29
CA LEU A 40 -3.82 6.81 2.00
C LEU A 40 -3.51 7.97 1.05
N ASN A 41 -4.36 8.99 1.02
CA ASN A 41 -4.12 10.17 0.20
C ASN A 41 -2.85 10.92 0.63
N SER A 42 -2.63 11.09 1.94
CA SER A 42 -1.40 11.73 2.43
C SER A 42 -0.15 10.89 2.13
N ILE A 43 -0.22 9.56 2.27
CA ILE A 43 0.91 8.67 1.92
C ILE A 43 1.20 8.70 0.42
N LEU A 44 0.15 8.75 -0.41
CA LEU A 44 0.28 8.86 -1.85
C LEU A 44 0.92 10.19 -2.24
N GLU A 45 0.46 11.28 -1.64
CA GLU A 45 1.02 12.62 -1.82
C GLU A 45 2.48 12.70 -1.36
N ASP A 46 2.83 12.15 -0.20
CA ASP A 46 4.20 12.09 0.30
C ASP A 46 5.11 11.20 -0.58
N SER A 47 4.59 10.08 -1.10
CA SER A 47 5.36 9.19 -1.97
C SER A 47 5.59 9.79 -3.36
N ILE A 48 4.64 10.60 -3.84
CA ILE A 48 4.69 11.27 -5.13
C ILE A 48 5.52 12.57 -5.06
N LEU A 49 5.25 13.43 -4.06
CA LEU A 49 5.84 14.77 -3.91
C LEU A 49 7.10 14.78 -3.02
N GLY A 50 7.11 14.02 -1.92
CA GLY A 50 8.21 13.99 -0.93
C GLY A 50 9.27 12.90 -1.18
N GLY A 51 8.90 11.81 -1.87
CA GLY A 51 9.76 10.65 -2.13
C GLY A 51 10.63 10.71 -3.39
N GLY A 52 10.61 11.82 -4.13
CA GLY A 52 11.50 12.06 -5.28
C GLY A 52 11.17 11.28 -6.55
N LEU A 53 9.98 10.69 -6.67
CA LEU A 53 9.51 9.97 -7.87
C LEU A 53 8.99 10.92 -8.98
N ILE A 54 8.53 12.14 -8.66
CA ILE A 54 8.30 13.20 -9.67
C ILE A 54 9.50 14.16 -9.70
N ARG A 55 10.69 13.61 -9.92
CA ARG A 55 11.80 14.36 -10.50
C ARG A 55 12.24 13.61 -11.76
N PRO A 56 12.13 14.21 -12.97
CA PRO A 56 12.55 13.56 -14.21
C PRO A 56 14.01 13.07 -14.17
N GLU A 57 14.83 13.66 -13.31
CA GLU A 57 16.23 13.30 -13.10
C GLU A 57 16.42 11.92 -12.42
N LYS A 58 15.52 11.50 -11.51
CA LYS A 58 15.65 10.21 -10.79
C LYS A 58 14.93 9.05 -11.48
N LEU A 59 13.86 9.33 -12.22
CA LEU A 59 13.18 8.35 -13.07
C LEU A 59 14.09 7.86 -14.21
N THR A 60 14.91 8.74 -14.78
CA THR A 60 15.92 8.38 -15.78
C THR A 60 16.96 7.41 -15.22
N GLY A 61 17.40 7.60 -13.97
CA GLY A 61 18.35 6.69 -13.31
C GLY A 61 17.79 5.29 -13.06
N ILE A 62 16.52 5.17 -12.63
CA ILE A 62 15.88 3.85 -12.44
C ILE A 62 15.69 3.13 -13.78
N LEU A 63 15.34 3.88 -14.84
CA LEU A 63 15.25 3.36 -16.20
C LEU A 63 16.60 2.87 -16.73
N GLU A 64 17.69 3.61 -16.45
CA GLU A 64 19.07 3.18 -16.75
C GLU A 64 19.48 1.92 -15.96
N PHE A 65 19.16 1.83 -14.67
CA PHE A 65 19.44 0.62 -13.87
C PHE A 65 18.67 -0.60 -14.36
N PHE A 66 17.44 -0.43 -14.87
CA PHE A 66 16.65 -1.51 -15.43
C PHE A 66 17.20 -1.98 -16.80
N GLY A 67 17.73 -1.06 -17.62
CA GLY A 67 18.43 -1.39 -18.87
C GLY A 67 19.80 -2.02 -18.68
N LYS A 68 20.53 -1.67 -17.60
CA LYS A 68 21.92 -2.09 -17.37
C LYS A 68 22.07 -3.50 -16.81
N LYS A 69 20.99 -4.11 -16.27
CA LYS A 69 21.02 -5.51 -15.79
C LYS A 69 21.25 -6.56 -16.88
N ARG A 70 21.20 -6.23 -18.17
CA ARG A 70 21.53 -7.18 -19.26
C ARG A 70 23.02 -7.24 -19.64
N LYS A 71 23.89 -6.36 -19.12
CA LYS A 71 25.28 -6.25 -19.64
C LYS A 71 26.38 -6.25 -18.57
N LEU A 72 26.10 -6.84 -17.40
CA LEU A 72 27.09 -6.96 -16.31
C LEU A 72 27.25 -8.40 -15.81
N GLU A 73 27.46 -9.33 -16.75
CA GLU A 73 28.10 -10.61 -16.45
C GLU A 73 29.28 -10.75 -17.41
N LYS A 74 30.50 -10.48 -16.92
CA LYS A 74 31.71 -11.30 -17.07
C LYS A 74 32.99 -10.49 -16.83
N HIS A 75 33.83 -11.06 -15.97
CA HIS A 75 35.26 -10.82 -15.74
C HIS A 75 35.69 -9.59 -14.93
N GLY A 76 35.54 -9.69 -13.61
CA GLY A 76 36.64 -9.31 -12.72
C GLY A 76 37.58 -10.51 -12.57
N SER A 77 38.65 -10.55 -13.36
CA SER A 77 39.83 -11.38 -13.07
C SER A 77 40.76 -10.51 -12.25
N GLY A 78 40.96 -10.89 -10.99
CA GLY A 78 41.84 -10.18 -10.07
C GLY A 78 43.31 -10.36 -10.46
N GLU A 79 44.05 -9.26 -10.41
CA GLU A 79 45.49 -9.29 -10.24
C GLU A 79 45.83 -8.44 -9.03
N MET A 80 46.22 -9.12 -7.95
CA MET A 80 46.80 -8.52 -6.75
C MET A 80 48.10 -7.81 -7.13
N GLN A 81 48.14 -6.49 -6.95
CA GLN A 81 49.37 -5.72 -6.99
C GLN A 81 50.03 -5.79 -5.60
N GLY A 82 50.96 -6.74 -5.43
CA GLY A 82 51.84 -6.79 -4.26
C GLY A 82 53.01 -5.82 -4.40
N PRO A 83 53.49 -5.16 -3.34
CA PRO A 83 54.57 -4.19 -3.43
C PRO A 83 55.90 -4.91 -3.65
N ARG A 84 56.63 -4.57 -4.72
CA ARG A 84 58.04 -4.94 -4.86
C ARG A 84 58.92 -3.70 -4.78
N ILE A 85 59.86 -3.82 -3.84
CA ILE A 85 60.85 -2.88 -3.33
C ILE A 85 61.84 -2.48 -4.46
N PRO A 86 62.35 -1.24 -4.49
CA PRO A 86 63.35 -0.83 -5.47
C PRO A 86 64.73 -1.41 -5.09
N LEU A 87 65.42 -2.01 -6.06
CA LEU A 87 66.85 -2.27 -5.99
C LEU A 87 67.50 -1.83 -7.31
N GLU A 88 68.39 -0.84 -7.14
CA GLU A 88 69.46 -0.32 -8.01
C GLU A 88 69.09 0.46 -9.28
#